data_AF-A0ABD3PJY6-F1
#
_entry.id   AF-A0ABD3PJY6-F1
#
_cell.length_a   1.000
_cell.length_b   1.000
_cell.length_c   1.000
_cell.angle_alpha   90.00
_cell.angle_beta   90.00
_cell.angle_gamma   90.00
#
_symmetry.space_group_name_H-M   'P 1'
#
loop_
_entity.id
_entity.type
_entity.pdbx_description
1 polymer ?
#
loop_
_entity_poly.entity_id
_entity_poly.type
_entity_poly.pdbx_seq_one_letter_code
_entity_poly.pdbx_strand_id
1 'polypeptide(L)'
;MSKPPEWKNSDAKRELAMMINDKTSNIHSTMTFDELYQSNDKFRVYKRDNFRRNANRLYEKITGRKKTWPAAKKERKSAVVNVKSTKVKAKKVQPWKTSLAKAFLMKLLTDDDGPIKGMSPREVYESHEVFQQYKYERFKDNMQRLVAKAQLEKEWAKIEEKDLAQDLEVKPRSQVTTRGYPFWHTHKAKKLLAADVKSGKADRLKPKELLKTKREYKEFPLDVFRNHIHQEKRFQREGPYWQLKRNKKGMRKHEADVKELKRGWLGRHDNDKLLVAMMKDLEI
;
A
#
# COMPACT_ATOMS: atom_id res chain seq x y z
N MET A 1 -40.00 29.22 -10.59
CA MET A 1 -39.52 29.38 -9.18
C MET A 1 -38.86 30.74 -9.06
N SER A 2 -39.35 31.59 -8.15
CA SER A 2 -38.79 32.93 -7.91
C SER A 2 -37.33 32.83 -7.44
N LYS A 3 -36.48 33.81 -7.81
CA LYS A 3 -35.09 33.84 -7.36
C LYS A 3 -35.06 33.99 -5.83
N PRO A 4 -34.15 33.28 -5.13
CA PRO A 4 -34.05 33.41 -3.68
C PRO A 4 -33.68 34.85 -3.30
N PRO A 5 -34.15 35.37 -2.16
CA PRO A 5 -33.76 36.69 -1.66
C PRO A 5 -32.24 36.82 -1.52
N GLU A 6 -31.69 38.00 -1.77
CA GLU A 6 -30.25 38.22 -1.65
C GLU A 6 -29.78 37.97 -0.20
N TRP A 7 -28.70 37.21 -0.03
CA TRP A 7 -28.18 36.82 1.29
C TRP A 7 -27.91 38.03 2.22
N LYS A 8 -27.39 39.13 1.66
CA LYS A 8 -26.86 40.28 2.41
C LYS A 8 -27.85 40.84 3.43
N ASN A 9 -29.14 40.91 3.05
CA ASN A 9 -30.24 41.47 3.84
C ASN A 9 -31.37 40.46 4.09
N SER A 10 -31.08 39.16 3.93
CA SER A 10 -32.09 38.11 4.08
C SER A 10 -32.45 37.81 5.54
N ASP A 11 -33.69 37.39 5.77
CA ASP A 11 -34.10 36.86 7.07
C ASP A 11 -33.34 35.58 7.42
N ALA A 12 -32.98 34.75 6.44
CA ALA A 12 -32.12 33.59 6.64
C ALA A 12 -30.78 33.96 7.30
N LYS A 13 -30.16 35.08 6.91
CA LYS A 13 -28.93 35.56 7.53
C LYS A 13 -29.15 36.05 8.96
N ARG A 14 -30.27 36.73 9.23
CA ARG A 14 -30.63 37.22 10.58
C ARG A 14 -30.86 36.07 11.55
N GLU A 15 -31.66 35.09 11.15
CA GLU A 15 -31.97 33.88 11.92
C GLU A 15 -30.69 33.09 12.23
N LEU A 16 -29.84 32.88 11.22
CA LEU A 16 -28.57 32.21 11.43
C LEU A 16 -27.64 33.00 12.36
N ALA A 17 -27.61 34.33 12.25
CA ALA A 17 -26.82 35.17 13.16
C ALA A 17 -27.31 35.06 14.61
N MET A 18 -28.63 35.02 14.83
CA MET A 18 -29.20 34.78 16.16
C MET A 18 -28.77 33.41 16.71
N MET A 19 -28.89 32.35 15.90
CA MET A 19 -28.44 31.01 16.29
C MET A 19 -26.93 30.92 16.60
N ILE A 20 -26.10 31.76 15.98
CA ILE A 20 -24.64 31.79 16.21
C ILE A 20 -24.27 32.64 17.43
N ASN A 21 -25.02 33.71 17.71
CA ASN A 21 -24.79 34.54 18.89
C ASN A 21 -25.28 33.87 20.17
N ASP A 22 -26.26 32.98 20.08
CA ASP A 22 -26.68 32.15 21.20
C ASP A 22 -25.62 31.09 21.52
N LYS A 23 -24.88 31.32 22.61
CA LYS A 23 -23.81 30.43 23.09
C LYS A 23 -24.30 29.02 23.44
N THR A 24 -25.60 28.85 23.72
CA THR A 24 -26.21 27.55 24.07
C THR A 24 -26.67 26.77 22.85
N SER A 25 -26.65 27.39 21.67
CA SER A 25 -27.06 26.78 20.41
C SER A 25 -26.20 25.56 20.06
N ASN A 26 -26.87 24.49 19.67
CA ASN A 26 -26.25 23.27 19.17
C ASN A 26 -25.38 23.51 17.93
N ILE A 27 -25.54 24.66 17.25
CA ILE A 27 -24.71 25.05 16.11
C ILE A 27 -23.22 25.07 16.46
N HIS A 28 -22.84 25.27 17.73
CA HIS A 28 -21.43 25.33 18.13
C HIS A 28 -20.77 23.96 18.23
N SER A 29 -21.51 22.91 18.62
CA SER A 29 -20.94 21.63 19.06
C SER A 29 -21.47 20.41 18.31
N THR A 30 -22.79 20.23 18.27
CA THR A 30 -23.41 18.95 17.91
C THR A 30 -24.19 18.97 16.60
N MET A 31 -24.69 20.13 16.19
CA MET A 31 -25.54 20.26 15.00
C MET A 31 -24.74 20.05 13.71
N THR A 32 -25.19 19.12 12.89
CA THR A 32 -24.64 18.87 11.56
C THR A 32 -25.12 19.92 10.56
N PHE A 33 -24.41 20.02 9.43
CA PHE A 33 -24.81 20.95 8.37
C PHE A 33 -26.20 20.63 7.81
N ASP A 34 -26.54 19.34 7.68
CA ASP A 34 -27.83 18.93 7.14
C ASP A 34 -28.97 19.23 8.12
N GLU A 35 -28.78 18.99 9.42
CA GLU A 35 -29.75 19.40 10.44
C GLU A 35 -29.96 20.91 10.44
N LEU A 36 -28.88 21.70 10.37
CA LEU A 36 -29.00 23.15 10.24
C LEU A 36 -29.79 23.53 8.99
N TYR A 37 -29.40 23.01 7.82
CA TYR A 37 -30.05 23.36 6.56
C TYR A 37 -31.54 22.97 6.53
N GLN A 38 -31.91 21.90 7.23
CA GLN A 38 -33.30 21.45 7.36
C GLN A 38 -34.08 22.12 8.49
N SER A 39 -33.40 22.75 9.46
CA SER A 39 -34.03 23.32 10.66
C SER A 39 -34.94 24.52 10.40
N ASN A 40 -34.76 25.22 9.27
CA ASN A 40 -35.55 26.40 8.95
C ASN A 40 -35.81 26.50 7.45
N ASP A 41 -37.07 26.70 7.08
CA ASP A 41 -37.51 26.85 5.69
C ASP A 41 -36.80 27.99 4.96
N LYS A 42 -36.49 29.07 5.67
CA LYS A 42 -35.76 30.22 5.14
C LYS A 42 -34.36 29.84 4.62
N PHE A 43 -33.74 28.78 5.15
CA PHE A 43 -32.44 28.29 4.68
C PHE A 43 -32.55 27.47 3.39
N ARG A 44 -33.64 26.71 3.25
CA ARG A 44 -33.88 25.79 2.12
C ARG A 44 -34.19 26.48 0.80
N VAL A 45 -34.54 27.77 0.87
CA VAL A 45 -34.73 28.64 -0.30
C VAL A 45 -33.42 28.85 -1.07
N TYR A 46 -32.27 28.72 -0.41
CA TYR A 46 -30.95 28.83 -1.04
C TYR A 46 -30.46 27.46 -1.54
N LYS A 47 -29.74 27.44 -2.68
CA LYS A 47 -29.01 26.22 -3.09
C LYS A 47 -28.10 25.77 -1.94
N ARG A 48 -28.16 24.49 -1.57
CA ARG A 48 -27.46 23.89 -0.41
C ARG A 48 -25.99 24.31 -0.30
N ASP A 49 -25.24 24.25 -1.38
CA ASP A 49 -23.81 24.60 -1.37
C ASP A 49 -23.55 26.11 -1.26
N ASN A 50 -24.48 26.95 -1.74
CA ASN A 50 -24.42 28.40 -1.56
C ASN A 50 -24.70 28.75 -0.10
N PHE A 51 -25.73 28.15 0.49
CA PHE A 51 -26.06 28.31 1.90
C PHE A 51 -24.89 27.87 2.79
N ARG A 52 -24.27 26.71 2.50
CA ARG A 52 -23.10 26.23 3.25
C ARG A 52 -21.96 27.23 3.29
N ARG A 53 -21.61 27.81 2.13
CA ARG A 53 -20.54 28.81 2.04
C ARG A 53 -20.89 30.08 2.82
N ASN A 54 -22.14 30.54 2.69
CA ASN A 54 -22.64 31.72 3.40
C ASN A 54 -22.68 31.52 4.92
N ALA A 55 -23.15 30.37 5.39
CA ALA A 55 -23.21 30.00 6.79
C ALA A 55 -21.82 29.93 7.43
N ASN A 56 -20.86 29.29 6.75
CA ASN A 56 -19.47 29.22 7.22
C ASN A 56 -18.84 30.61 7.35
N ARG A 57 -19.03 31.47 6.33
CA ARG A 57 -18.51 32.85 6.34
C ARG A 57 -19.12 33.68 7.47
N LEU A 58 -20.43 33.54 7.70
CA LEU A 58 -21.12 34.26 8.77
C LEU A 58 -20.64 33.79 10.15
N TYR A 59 -20.50 32.47 10.34
CA TYR A 59 -19.98 31.89 11.58
C TYR A 59 -18.56 32.38 11.88
N GLU A 60 -17.67 32.36 10.88
CA GLU A 60 -16.30 32.86 11.02
C GLU A 60 -16.27 34.36 11.31
N LYS A 61 -17.13 35.14 10.65
CA LYS A 61 -17.25 36.59 10.89
C LYS A 61 -17.71 36.91 12.32
N ILE A 62 -18.66 36.17 12.87
CA ILE A 62 -19.22 36.43 14.20
C ILE A 62 -18.31 35.89 15.32
N THR A 63 -17.77 34.68 15.15
CA THR A 63 -17.03 33.99 16.22
C THR A 63 -15.51 34.11 16.12
N GLY A 64 -14.99 34.59 14.99
CA GLY A 64 -13.56 34.58 14.66
C GLY A 64 -12.98 33.19 14.38
N ARG A 65 -13.82 32.13 14.34
CA ARG A 65 -13.37 30.73 14.18
C ARG A 65 -13.96 30.10 12.93
N LYS A 66 -13.17 29.28 12.23
CA LYS A 66 -13.65 28.49 11.10
C LYS A 66 -14.64 27.43 11.57
N LYS A 67 -15.80 27.34 10.92
CA LYS A 67 -16.82 26.36 11.25
C LYS A 67 -16.47 24.97 10.69
N THR A 68 -16.42 23.97 11.58
CA THR A 68 -16.45 22.55 11.23
C THR A 68 -17.81 21.96 11.59
N TRP A 69 -18.37 21.18 10.66
CA TRP A 69 -19.66 20.51 10.82
C TRP A 69 -19.43 19.04 11.19
N PRO A 70 -20.02 18.53 12.28
CA PRO A 70 -19.98 17.10 12.60
C PRO A 70 -20.59 16.26 11.47
N ALA A 71 -20.12 15.02 11.31
CA ALA A 71 -20.73 14.07 10.39
C ALA A 71 -22.09 13.60 10.93
N ALA A 72 -23.07 13.43 10.04
CA ALA A 72 -24.36 12.85 10.39
C ALA A 72 -24.17 11.48 11.08
N LYS A 73 -24.73 11.34 12.29
CA LYS A 73 -24.79 10.05 12.98
C LYS A 73 -25.67 9.12 12.14
N LYS A 74 -25.08 8.06 11.59
CA LYS A 74 -25.86 6.99 10.96
C LYS A 74 -26.56 6.22 12.05
N GLU A 75 -27.86 6.46 12.23
CA GLU A 75 -28.70 5.60 13.06
C GLU A 75 -28.66 4.17 12.51
N ARG A 76 -28.22 3.23 13.36
CA ARG A 76 -28.43 1.81 13.14
C ARG A 76 -29.91 1.55 13.37
N LYS A 77 -30.72 1.55 12.31
CA LYS A 77 -32.12 1.11 12.41
C LYS A 77 -32.14 -0.37 12.76
N SER A 78 -32.83 -0.70 13.84
CA SER A 78 -33.20 -2.03 14.28
C SER A 78 -33.91 -2.79 13.15
N ALA A 79 -33.56 -4.07 13.02
CA ALA A 79 -34.07 -4.94 11.97
C ALA A 79 -35.55 -5.24 12.22
N VAL A 80 -36.41 -4.66 11.39
CA VAL A 80 -37.73 -5.24 11.08
C VAL A 80 -37.71 -5.59 9.60
N VAL A 81 -37.97 -6.87 9.34
CA VAL A 81 -37.91 -7.55 8.06
C VAL A 81 -38.76 -6.81 7.03
N ASN A 82 -38.13 -6.35 5.95
CA ASN A 82 -38.82 -6.12 4.70
C ASN A 82 -37.92 -6.63 3.57
N VAL A 83 -38.36 -7.72 2.94
CA VAL A 83 -37.72 -8.36 1.80
C VAL A 83 -37.77 -7.39 0.62
N LYS A 84 -36.75 -6.55 0.49
CA LYS A 84 -36.46 -5.81 -0.75
C LYS A 84 -35.07 -6.19 -1.22
N SER A 85 -35.06 -6.83 -2.38
CA SER A 85 -33.90 -7.30 -3.14
C SER A 85 -32.62 -6.49 -2.87
N THR A 86 -31.72 -7.10 -2.11
CA THR A 86 -30.35 -6.60 -1.97
C THR A 86 -29.64 -6.78 -3.30
N LYS A 87 -29.56 -5.72 -4.12
CA LYS A 87 -28.47 -5.60 -5.09
C LYS A 87 -27.16 -5.58 -4.31
N VAL A 88 -26.52 -6.76 -4.20
CA VAL A 88 -25.15 -6.91 -3.74
C VAL A 88 -24.31 -5.92 -4.54
N LYS A 89 -23.71 -4.92 -3.89
CA LYS A 89 -22.71 -4.07 -4.56
C LYS A 89 -21.56 -4.99 -4.96
N ALA A 90 -21.47 -5.29 -6.26
CA ALA A 90 -20.38 -6.10 -6.81
C ALA A 90 -19.04 -5.55 -6.31
N LYS A 91 -18.20 -6.43 -5.74
CA LYS A 91 -16.82 -6.08 -5.39
C LYS A 91 -16.18 -5.48 -6.65
N LYS A 92 -15.70 -4.24 -6.58
CA LYS A 92 -14.97 -3.63 -7.69
C LYS A 92 -13.72 -4.47 -7.96
N VAL A 93 -13.63 -5.01 -9.17
CA VAL A 93 -12.45 -5.75 -9.64
C VAL A 93 -11.22 -4.84 -9.53
N GLN A 94 -10.11 -5.37 -9.03
CA GLN A 94 -8.88 -4.58 -8.92
C GLN A 94 -8.33 -4.20 -10.30
N PRO A 95 -7.77 -2.99 -10.47
CA PRO A 95 -7.08 -2.64 -11.70
C PRO A 95 -5.94 -3.62 -12.03
N TRP A 96 -5.84 -4.05 -13.29
CA TRP A 96 -4.84 -5.02 -13.75
C TRP A 96 -3.41 -4.68 -13.34
N LYS A 97 -3.04 -3.39 -13.38
CA LYS A 97 -1.67 -2.93 -13.09
C LYS A 97 -1.14 -3.38 -11.72
N THR A 98 -2.03 -3.46 -10.72
CA THR A 98 -1.70 -3.80 -9.33
C THR A 98 -2.42 -5.07 -8.86
N SER A 99 -2.95 -5.87 -9.79
CA SER A 99 -3.78 -7.01 -9.44
C SER A 99 -2.95 -8.23 -9.05
N LEU A 100 -3.56 -9.06 -8.20
CA LEU A 100 -3.03 -10.38 -7.88
C LEU A 100 -2.95 -11.28 -9.13
N ALA A 101 -3.92 -11.16 -10.05
CA ALA A 101 -3.94 -11.88 -11.32
C ALA A 101 -2.69 -11.60 -12.17
N LYS A 102 -2.29 -10.34 -12.31
CA LYS A 102 -1.09 -9.96 -13.07
C LYS A 102 0.18 -10.54 -12.42
N ALA A 103 0.30 -10.41 -11.10
CA ALA A 103 1.47 -10.91 -10.36
C ALA A 103 1.58 -12.44 -10.44
N PHE A 104 0.44 -13.12 -10.34
CA PHE A 104 0.34 -14.56 -10.51
C PHE A 104 0.70 -15.01 -11.92
N LEU A 105 0.11 -14.40 -12.96
CA LEU A 105 0.44 -14.69 -14.35
C LEU A 105 1.93 -14.47 -14.65
N MET A 106 2.51 -13.37 -14.14
CA MET A 106 3.94 -13.11 -14.29
C MET A 106 4.78 -14.25 -13.68
N LYS A 107 4.43 -14.74 -12.49
CA LYS A 107 5.13 -15.86 -11.84
C LYS A 107 5.03 -17.19 -12.57
N LEU A 108 3.95 -17.41 -13.33
CA LEU A 108 3.83 -18.56 -14.23
C LEU A 108 4.73 -18.37 -15.46
N LEU A 109 4.68 -17.20 -16.11
CA LEU A 109 5.46 -16.91 -17.34
C LEU A 109 6.98 -16.87 -17.11
N THR A 110 7.42 -16.49 -15.90
CA THR A 110 8.84 -16.53 -15.55
C THR A 110 9.35 -17.93 -15.27
N ASP A 111 8.48 -18.90 -15.01
CA ASP A 111 8.87 -20.29 -14.80
C ASP A 111 9.20 -20.96 -16.13
N ASP A 112 10.40 -21.51 -16.26
CA ASP A 112 10.87 -22.07 -17.53
C ASP A 112 10.28 -23.45 -17.85
N ASP A 113 9.85 -24.21 -16.85
CA ASP A 113 9.31 -25.56 -17.08
C ASP A 113 7.81 -25.65 -16.76
N GLY A 114 7.17 -24.48 -16.61
CA GLY A 114 5.77 -24.37 -16.24
C GLY A 114 4.82 -24.81 -17.37
N PRO A 115 3.70 -25.49 -17.04
CA PRO A 115 2.67 -25.90 -18.01
C PRO A 115 2.14 -24.76 -18.90
N ILE A 116 2.27 -23.51 -18.46
CA ILE A 116 1.79 -22.32 -19.16
C ILE A 116 2.44 -22.11 -20.55
N LYS A 117 3.64 -22.65 -20.80
CA LYS A 117 4.36 -22.45 -22.08
C LYS A 117 3.60 -22.98 -23.30
N GLY A 118 2.79 -24.03 -23.12
CA GLY A 118 1.98 -24.63 -24.19
C GLY A 118 0.56 -24.11 -24.28
N MET A 119 0.12 -23.27 -23.34
CA MET A 119 -1.28 -22.86 -23.24
C MET A 119 -1.56 -21.62 -24.08
N SER A 120 -2.64 -21.66 -24.83
CA SER A 120 -3.25 -20.52 -25.49
C SER A 120 -3.76 -19.49 -24.46
N PRO A 121 -3.92 -18.22 -24.83
CA PRO A 121 -4.50 -17.21 -23.94
C PRO A 121 -5.89 -17.58 -23.41
N ARG A 122 -6.66 -18.37 -24.17
CA ARG A 122 -7.99 -18.83 -23.76
C ARG A 122 -7.88 -19.89 -22.66
N GLU A 123 -7.02 -20.89 -22.84
CA GLU A 123 -6.80 -21.93 -21.84
C GLU A 123 -6.27 -21.33 -20.54
N VAL A 124 -5.32 -20.39 -20.60
CA VAL A 124 -4.84 -19.71 -19.39
C VAL A 124 -5.95 -18.92 -18.71
N TYR A 125 -6.78 -18.20 -19.47
CA TYR A 125 -7.91 -17.47 -18.94
C TYR A 125 -8.92 -18.38 -18.21
N GLU A 126 -9.19 -19.56 -18.78
CA GLU A 126 -10.14 -20.53 -18.23
C GLU A 126 -9.56 -21.33 -17.05
N SER A 127 -8.23 -21.50 -17.01
CA SER A 127 -7.54 -22.30 -15.98
C SER A 127 -7.70 -21.80 -14.53
N HIS A 128 -8.08 -20.54 -14.32
CA HIS A 128 -8.30 -20.01 -12.97
C HIS A 128 -9.28 -18.83 -12.94
N GLU A 129 -10.21 -18.87 -11.99
CA GLU A 129 -11.18 -17.80 -11.69
C GLU A 129 -10.56 -16.40 -11.47
N VAL A 130 -9.28 -16.32 -11.07
CA VAL A 130 -8.60 -15.05 -10.80
C VAL A 130 -8.37 -14.25 -12.09
N PHE A 131 -8.28 -14.92 -13.24
CA PHE A 131 -8.17 -14.30 -14.56
C PHE A 131 -9.54 -13.90 -15.11
N GLN A 132 -10.57 -14.69 -14.81
CA GLN A 132 -11.95 -14.50 -15.29
C GLN A 132 -12.65 -13.25 -14.71
N GLN A 133 -12.03 -12.59 -13.74
CA GLN A 133 -12.48 -11.28 -13.24
C GLN A 133 -12.31 -10.15 -14.26
N TYR A 134 -11.51 -10.38 -15.30
CA TYR A 134 -11.26 -9.42 -16.39
C TYR A 134 -11.96 -9.88 -17.66
N LYS A 135 -12.41 -8.93 -18.49
CA LYS A 135 -12.91 -9.28 -19.83
C LYS A 135 -11.80 -9.97 -20.63
N TYR A 136 -12.15 -11.05 -21.33
CA TYR A 136 -11.20 -11.90 -22.03
C TYR A 136 -10.32 -11.12 -23.03
N GLU A 137 -10.89 -10.17 -23.77
CA GLU A 137 -10.18 -9.36 -24.76
C GLU A 137 -9.07 -8.53 -24.10
N ARG A 138 -9.37 -7.96 -22.93
CA ARG A 138 -8.39 -7.23 -22.12
C ARG A 138 -7.35 -8.16 -21.52
N PHE A 139 -7.75 -9.35 -21.08
CA PHE A 139 -6.84 -10.35 -20.55
C PHE A 139 -5.84 -10.80 -21.62
N LYS A 140 -6.32 -11.13 -22.82
CA LYS A 140 -5.52 -11.56 -23.98
C LYS A 140 -4.42 -10.54 -24.30
N ASP A 141 -4.78 -9.27 -24.50
CA ASP A 141 -3.81 -8.20 -24.79
C ASP A 141 -2.78 -8.04 -23.67
N ASN A 142 -3.25 -8.12 -22.42
CA ASN A 142 -2.39 -7.98 -21.25
C ASN A 142 -1.42 -9.16 -21.10
N MET A 143 -1.86 -10.39 -21.38
CA MET A 143 -1.03 -11.59 -21.35
C MET A 143 0.06 -11.51 -22.41
N GLN A 144 -0.27 -11.14 -23.65
CA GLN A 144 0.72 -10.98 -24.72
C GLN A 144 1.83 -9.98 -24.34
N ARG A 145 1.45 -8.83 -23.76
CA ARG A 145 2.41 -7.83 -23.26
C ARG A 145 3.27 -8.37 -22.11
N LEU A 146 2.69 -9.20 -21.24
CA LEU A 146 3.45 -9.82 -20.14
C LEU A 146 4.40 -10.90 -20.62
N VAL A 147 4.04 -11.68 -21.65
CA VAL A 147 4.93 -12.68 -22.26
C VAL A 147 6.17 -11.99 -22.80
N ALA A 148 5.99 -10.94 -23.62
CA ALA A 148 7.10 -10.16 -24.16
C ALA A 148 7.98 -9.55 -23.04
N LYS A 149 7.35 -9.04 -21.97
CA LYS A 149 8.07 -8.50 -20.81
C LYS A 149 8.85 -9.57 -20.06
N ALA A 150 8.28 -10.75 -19.86
CA ALA A 150 8.93 -11.85 -19.15
C ALA A 150 10.12 -12.40 -19.95
N GLN A 151 10.01 -12.47 -21.29
CA GLN A 151 11.11 -12.84 -22.17
C GLN A 151 12.25 -11.83 -22.07
N LEU A 152 11.94 -10.53 -22.19
CA LEU A 152 12.92 -9.46 -22.06
C LEU A 152 13.61 -9.52 -20.68
N GLU A 153 12.87 -9.63 -19.58
CA GLU A 153 13.46 -9.72 -18.24
C GLU A 153 14.40 -10.93 -18.07
N LYS A 154 14.10 -12.05 -18.72
CA LYS A 154 14.97 -13.23 -18.72
C LYS A 154 16.27 -12.98 -19.49
N GLU A 155 16.18 -12.38 -20.67
CA GLU A 155 17.38 -12.06 -21.47
C GLU A 155 18.30 -11.08 -20.74
N TRP A 156 17.73 -10.02 -20.17
CA TRP A 156 18.48 -9.04 -19.38
C TRP A 156 19.10 -9.67 -18.13
N ALA A 157 18.38 -10.55 -17.42
CA ALA A 157 18.94 -11.25 -16.27
C ALA A 157 20.15 -12.12 -16.63
N LYS A 158 20.12 -12.81 -17.79
CA LYS A 158 21.25 -13.61 -18.27
C LYS A 158 22.47 -12.76 -18.63
N ILE A 159 22.23 -11.61 -19.28
CA ILE A 159 23.29 -10.67 -19.62
C ILE A 159 23.91 -10.10 -18.34
N GLU A 160 23.08 -9.61 -17.42
CA GLU A 160 23.55 -9.03 -16.15
C GLU A 160 24.30 -10.06 -15.30
N GLU A 161 23.86 -11.31 -15.26
CA GLU A 161 24.57 -12.39 -14.56
C GLU A 161 25.94 -12.68 -15.17
N LYS A 162 26.03 -12.69 -16.50
CA LYS A 162 27.30 -12.87 -17.22
C LYS A 162 28.25 -11.69 -17.00
N ASP A 163 27.75 -10.47 -17.12
CA ASP A 163 28.52 -9.25 -16.90
C ASP A 163 29.03 -9.19 -15.46
N LEU A 164 28.17 -9.53 -14.48
CA LEU A 164 28.56 -9.60 -13.07
C LEU A 164 29.63 -10.67 -12.82
N ALA A 165 29.51 -11.86 -13.44
CA ALA A 165 30.50 -12.92 -13.30
C ALA A 165 31.87 -12.49 -13.86
N GLN A 166 31.86 -11.87 -15.05
CA GLN A 166 33.07 -11.32 -15.67
C GLN A 166 33.70 -10.20 -14.82
N ASP A 167 32.89 -9.28 -14.30
CA ASP A 167 33.37 -8.20 -13.43
C ASP A 167 33.99 -8.75 -12.13
N LEU A 168 33.40 -9.80 -11.55
CA LEU A 168 33.92 -10.46 -10.34
C LEU A 168 35.24 -11.21 -10.62
N GLU A 169 35.42 -11.75 -11.82
CA GLU A 169 36.67 -12.41 -12.24
C GLU A 169 37.79 -11.40 -12.50
N VAL A 170 37.50 -10.31 -13.22
CA VAL A 170 38.51 -9.28 -13.55
C VAL A 170 38.84 -8.41 -12.34
N LYS A 171 37.85 -8.13 -11.48
CA LYS A 171 37.99 -7.24 -10.31
C LYS A 171 37.44 -7.92 -9.06
N PRO A 172 38.13 -8.94 -8.54
CA PRO A 172 37.72 -9.56 -7.30
C PRO A 172 37.67 -8.51 -6.19
N ARG A 173 36.66 -8.63 -5.33
CA ARG A 173 36.49 -7.68 -4.23
C ARG A 173 37.69 -7.78 -3.28
N SER A 174 38.40 -6.68 -3.11
CA SER A 174 39.46 -6.57 -2.11
C SER A 174 38.94 -6.86 -0.69
N GLN A 175 39.83 -7.32 0.19
CA GLN A 175 39.53 -7.49 1.62
C GLN A 175 39.38 -6.14 2.34
N VAL A 176 40.03 -5.09 1.81
CA VAL A 176 40.01 -3.74 2.36
C VAL A 176 39.47 -2.73 1.35
N THR A 177 38.90 -1.66 1.87
CA THR A 177 38.47 -0.52 1.07
C THR A 177 39.68 0.21 0.48
N THR A 178 39.46 1.04 -0.54
CA THR A 178 40.49 1.96 -1.09
C THR A 178 41.11 2.87 -0.04
N ARG A 179 40.44 3.07 1.11
CA ARG A 179 40.91 3.89 2.24
C ARG A 179 41.69 3.08 3.29
N GLY A 180 41.99 1.81 3.04
CA GLY A 180 42.89 0.98 3.86
C GLY A 180 42.25 0.27 5.06
N TYR A 181 40.92 0.31 5.22
CA TYR A 181 40.21 -0.40 6.31
C TYR A 181 39.19 -1.42 5.78
N PRO A 182 38.79 -2.44 6.56
CA PRO A 182 37.88 -3.49 6.13
C PRO A 182 36.49 -2.99 5.70
N PHE A 183 35.77 -3.80 4.93
CA PHE A 183 34.40 -3.50 4.54
C PHE A 183 33.40 -3.69 5.70
N TRP A 184 32.73 -2.63 6.13
CA TRP A 184 31.82 -2.65 7.30
C TRP A 184 30.70 -3.71 7.23
N HIS A 185 30.06 -3.90 6.08
CA HIS A 185 28.87 -4.75 5.96
C HIS A 185 29.17 -6.25 6.08
N THR A 186 30.40 -6.68 5.78
CA THR A 186 30.89 -8.06 5.98
C THR A 186 31.66 -8.21 7.29
N HIS A 187 32.17 -7.12 7.87
CA HIS A 187 33.01 -7.17 9.06
C HIS A 187 32.23 -7.52 10.35
N LYS A 188 32.90 -8.22 11.27
CA LYS A 188 32.34 -8.64 12.58
C LYS A 188 31.90 -7.45 13.44
N ALA A 189 32.57 -6.31 13.31
CA ALA A 189 32.25 -5.06 14.02
C ALA A 189 30.79 -4.63 13.86
N LYS A 190 30.17 -4.88 12.70
CA LYS A 190 28.75 -4.56 12.46
C LYS A 190 27.82 -5.28 13.43
N LYS A 191 27.99 -6.60 13.59
CA LYS A 191 27.18 -7.41 14.52
C LYS A 191 27.40 -6.97 15.96
N LEU A 192 28.65 -6.70 16.33
CA LEU A 192 29.00 -6.24 17.68
C LEU A 192 28.39 -4.86 17.98
N LEU A 193 28.44 -3.93 17.02
CA LEU A 193 27.90 -2.58 17.21
C LEU A 193 26.37 -2.60 17.33
N ALA A 194 25.68 -3.46 16.56
CA ALA A 194 24.24 -3.63 16.70
C ALA A 194 23.85 -4.06 18.13
N ALA A 195 24.61 -4.96 18.75
CA ALA A 195 24.40 -5.37 20.15
C ALA A 195 24.70 -4.23 21.15
N ASP A 196 25.76 -3.46 20.94
CA ASP A 196 26.13 -2.33 21.80
C ASP A 196 25.14 -1.15 21.71
N VAL A 197 24.57 -0.91 20.53
CA VAL A 197 23.48 0.06 20.37
C VAL A 197 22.22 -0.45 21.05
N LYS A 198 21.85 -1.72 20.87
CA LYS A 198 20.65 -2.31 21.45
C LYS A 198 20.67 -2.34 22.98
N SER A 199 21.85 -2.55 23.58
CA SER A 199 22.06 -2.51 25.03
C SER A 199 22.14 -1.10 25.62
N GLY A 200 22.07 -0.04 24.79
CA GLY A 200 22.22 1.36 25.20
C GLY A 200 23.67 1.76 25.54
N LYS A 201 24.64 0.86 25.39
CA LYS A 201 26.06 1.16 25.64
C LYS A 201 26.58 2.27 24.74
N ALA A 202 26.13 2.31 23.48
CA ALA A 202 26.48 3.36 22.52
C ALA A 202 25.85 4.74 22.84
N ASP A 203 24.90 4.83 23.77
CA ASP A 203 24.37 6.10 24.29
C ASP A 203 25.14 6.60 25.51
N ARG A 204 25.72 5.68 26.29
CA ARG A 204 26.49 5.98 27.50
C ARG A 204 27.93 6.41 27.21
N LEU A 205 28.55 5.85 26.17
CA LEU A 205 29.94 6.11 25.80
C LEU A 205 30.05 7.05 24.61
N LYS A 206 31.06 7.93 24.63
CA LYS A 206 31.41 8.71 23.44
C LYS A 206 31.94 7.76 22.34
N PRO A 207 31.75 8.08 21.05
CA PRO A 207 32.25 7.25 19.95
C PRO A 207 33.73 6.86 20.07
N LYS A 208 34.58 7.79 20.55
CA LYS A 208 36.02 7.56 20.78
C LYS A 208 36.30 6.54 21.89
N GLU A 209 35.48 6.52 22.92
CA GLU A 209 35.58 5.55 24.02
C GLU A 209 35.07 4.19 23.57
N LEU A 210 33.90 4.17 22.90
CA LEU A 210 33.30 2.95 22.36
C LEU A 210 34.26 2.26 21.38
N LEU A 211 34.92 3.02 20.49
CA LEU A 211 35.94 2.53 19.56
C LEU A 211 37.06 1.74 20.27
N LYS A 212 37.47 2.18 21.46
CA LYS A 212 38.55 1.54 22.22
C LYS A 212 38.12 0.23 22.90
N THR A 213 36.82 -0.02 23.04
CA THR A 213 36.30 -1.15 23.85
C THR A 213 36.50 -2.52 23.22
N LYS A 214 36.59 -2.62 21.89
CA LYS A 214 36.75 -3.91 21.18
C LYS A 214 37.81 -3.79 20.11
N ARG A 215 38.55 -4.87 19.89
CA ARG A 215 39.60 -4.92 18.86
C ARG A 215 39.03 -4.67 17.47
N GLU A 216 37.88 -5.28 17.17
CA GLU A 216 37.20 -5.18 15.88
C GLU A 216 36.75 -3.76 15.53
N TYR A 217 36.56 -2.89 16.52
CA TYR A 217 36.21 -1.49 16.26
C TYR A 217 37.43 -0.67 15.87
N LYS A 218 38.59 -0.95 16.48
CA LYS A 218 39.85 -0.23 16.25
C LYS A 218 40.37 -0.36 14.81
N GLU A 219 39.88 -1.33 14.05
CA GLU A 219 40.17 -1.50 12.62
C GLU A 219 39.54 -0.41 11.73
N PHE A 220 38.65 0.43 12.28
CA PHE A 220 38.02 1.53 11.57
C PHE A 220 38.51 2.88 12.08
N PRO A 221 38.74 3.86 11.19
CA PRO A 221 38.96 5.24 11.60
C PRO A 221 37.79 5.77 12.44
N LEU A 222 38.10 6.64 13.40
CA LEU A 222 37.10 7.16 14.35
C LEU A 222 35.88 7.79 13.66
N ASP A 223 36.10 8.57 12.60
CA ASP A 223 35.02 9.22 11.86
C ASP A 223 34.08 8.20 11.17
N VAL A 224 34.67 7.18 10.53
CA VAL A 224 33.94 6.08 9.89
C VAL A 224 33.14 5.29 10.92
N PHE A 225 33.77 4.94 12.04
CA PHE A 225 33.09 4.22 13.12
C PHE A 225 31.94 5.03 13.72
N ARG A 226 32.14 6.34 13.95
CA ARG A 226 31.10 7.26 14.41
C ARG A 226 29.91 7.27 13.46
N ASN A 227 30.14 7.32 12.15
CA ASN A 227 29.07 7.29 11.16
C ASN A 227 28.27 5.99 11.24
N HIS A 228 28.93 4.85 11.44
CA HIS A 228 28.24 3.57 11.62
C HIS A 228 27.43 3.50 12.93
N ILE A 229 27.86 4.15 14.01
CA ILE A 229 27.04 4.30 15.23
C ILE A 229 25.73 5.03 14.91
N HIS A 230 25.81 6.16 14.19
CA HIS A 230 24.63 6.94 13.83
C HIS A 230 23.69 6.16 12.90
N GLN A 231 24.23 5.46 11.90
CA GLN A 231 23.46 4.61 11.00
C GLN A 231 22.74 3.48 11.77
N GLU A 232 23.42 2.82 12.69
CA GLU A 232 22.85 1.71 13.48
C GLU A 232 21.78 2.22 14.45
N LYS A 233 22.02 3.33 15.16
CA LYS A 233 20.99 3.98 16.01
C LYS A 233 19.75 4.34 15.20
N ARG A 234 19.94 4.92 14.02
CA ARG A 234 18.85 5.25 13.10
C ARG A 234 18.11 3.99 12.66
N PHE A 235 18.82 2.94 12.26
CA PHE A 235 18.24 1.66 11.85
C PHE A 235 17.39 1.04 12.96
N GLN A 236 17.88 1.02 14.20
CA GLN A 236 17.12 0.48 15.34
C GLN A 236 15.93 1.35 15.75
N ARG A 237 16.04 2.68 15.62
CA ARG A 237 14.94 3.62 15.90
C ARG A 237 13.85 3.58 14.82
N GLU A 238 14.24 3.44 13.55
CA GLU A 238 13.33 3.42 12.40
C GLU A 238 12.77 2.02 12.11
N GLY A 239 13.44 0.95 12.53
CA GLY A 239 12.97 -0.43 12.40
C GLY A 239 11.56 -0.67 12.96
N PRO A 240 11.18 -0.07 14.11
CA PRO A 240 9.83 -0.08 14.65
C PRO A 240 8.76 0.66 13.84
N TYR A 241 9.11 1.55 12.89
CA TYR A 241 8.16 2.46 12.26
C TYR A 241 7.04 1.69 11.51
N TRP A 242 5.80 2.02 11.84
CA TRP A 242 4.62 1.25 11.43
C TRP A 242 4.42 1.16 9.92
N GLN A 243 4.85 2.19 9.17
CA GLN A 243 4.71 2.21 7.71
C GLN A 243 5.61 1.19 7.02
N LEU A 244 6.88 1.11 7.43
CA LEU A 244 7.83 0.14 6.89
C LEU A 244 7.38 -1.29 7.20
N LYS A 245 6.94 -1.54 8.44
CA LYS A 245 6.39 -2.83 8.86
C LYS A 245 5.11 -3.18 8.08
N ARG A 246 4.18 -2.24 7.92
CA ARG A 246 2.93 -2.43 7.18
C ARG A 246 3.20 -2.73 5.71
N ASN A 247 4.10 -1.99 5.06
CA ASN A 247 4.45 -2.20 3.66
C ASN A 247 5.15 -3.56 3.47
N LYS A 248 6.12 -3.92 4.34
CA LYS A 248 6.76 -5.24 4.31
C LYS A 248 5.75 -6.37 4.55
N LYS A 249 4.84 -6.21 5.51
CA LYS A 249 3.77 -7.18 5.79
C LYS A 249 2.82 -7.33 4.60
N GLY A 250 2.45 -6.21 3.97
CA GLY A 250 1.63 -6.19 2.76
C GLY A 250 2.31 -6.91 1.59
N MET A 251 3.59 -6.61 1.34
CA MET A 251 4.38 -7.29 0.30
C MET A 251 4.52 -8.78 0.56
N ARG A 252 4.86 -9.19 1.80
CA ARG A 252 4.96 -10.62 2.17
C ARG A 252 3.63 -11.35 2.01
N LYS A 253 2.52 -10.71 2.41
CA LYS A 253 1.19 -11.28 2.20
C LYS A 253 0.89 -11.43 0.72
N HIS A 254 1.12 -10.39 -0.08
CA HIS A 254 0.92 -10.44 -1.52
C HIS A 254 1.74 -11.56 -2.18
N GLU A 255 3.01 -11.70 -1.81
CA GLU A 255 3.86 -12.76 -2.32
C GLU A 255 3.39 -14.15 -1.88
N ALA A 256 2.93 -14.31 -0.63
CA ALA A 256 2.36 -15.56 -0.14
C ALA A 256 1.07 -15.93 -0.89
N ASP A 257 0.17 -14.97 -1.09
CA ASP A 257 -1.07 -15.15 -1.83
C ASP A 257 -0.77 -15.59 -3.29
N VAL A 258 0.24 -14.99 -3.94
CA VAL A 258 0.68 -15.39 -5.30
C VAL A 258 1.27 -16.80 -5.31
N LYS A 259 2.10 -17.16 -4.32
CA LYS A 259 2.70 -18.50 -4.20
C LYS A 259 1.63 -19.56 -3.98
N GLU A 260 0.64 -19.27 -3.15
CA GLU A 260 -0.49 -20.16 -2.91
C GLU A 260 -1.33 -20.38 -4.17
N LEU A 261 -1.66 -19.32 -4.90
CA LEU A 261 -2.34 -19.43 -6.20
C LEU A 261 -1.55 -20.31 -7.18
N LYS A 262 -0.23 -20.08 -7.29
CA LYS A 262 0.63 -20.88 -8.16
C LYS A 262 0.67 -22.34 -7.77
N ARG A 263 0.84 -22.64 -6.48
CA ARG A 263 0.84 -24.01 -5.96
C ARG A 263 -0.49 -24.72 -6.25
N GLY A 264 -1.62 -24.05 -5.99
CA GLY A 264 -2.94 -24.61 -6.24
C GLY A 264 -3.21 -24.83 -7.74
N TRP A 265 -2.70 -23.95 -8.60
CA TRP A 265 -2.83 -24.08 -10.04
C TRP A 265 -1.99 -25.25 -10.60
N LEU A 266 -0.73 -25.39 -10.17
CA LEU A 266 0.13 -26.50 -10.57
C LEU A 266 -0.45 -27.85 -10.13
N GLY A 267 -0.91 -27.97 -8.88
CA GLY A 267 -1.49 -29.22 -8.38
C GLY A 267 -2.75 -29.67 -9.14
N ARG A 268 -3.55 -28.74 -9.67
CA ARG A 268 -4.69 -29.08 -10.56
C ARG A 268 -4.20 -29.58 -11.92
N HIS A 269 -3.23 -28.90 -12.52
CA HIS A 269 -2.65 -29.30 -13.81
C HIS A 269 -1.95 -30.66 -13.76
N ASP A 270 -1.25 -30.97 -12.67
CA ASP A 270 -0.60 -32.28 -12.50
C ASP A 270 -1.62 -33.41 -12.38
N ASN A 271 -2.71 -33.19 -11.63
CA ASN A 271 -3.81 -34.15 -11.53
C ASN A 271 -4.55 -34.35 -12.86
N ASP A 272 -4.84 -33.28 -13.60
CA ASP A 272 -5.49 -33.36 -14.90
C ASP A 272 -4.61 -34.13 -15.91
N LYS A 273 -3.29 -33.92 -15.87
CA LYS A 273 -2.34 -34.66 -16.71
C LYS A 273 -2.33 -36.16 -16.37
N LEU A 274 -2.40 -36.51 -15.08
CA LEU A 274 -2.49 -37.89 -14.63
C LEU A 274 -3.82 -38.55 -15.06
N LEU A 275 -4.95 -37.85 -14.93
CA LEU A 275 -6.25 -38.36 -15.38
C LEU A 275 -6.29 -38.62 -16.88
N VAL A 276 -5.75 -37.71 -17.70
CA VAL A 276 -5.66 -37.90 -19.16
C VAL A 276 -4.76 -39.09 -19.51
N ALA A 277 -3.67 -39.30 -18.79
CA ALA A 277 -2.80 -40.47 -18.99
C ALA A 277 -3.54 -41.78 -18.65
N MET A 278 -4.21 -41.83 -17.49
CA MET A 278 -4.99 -43.00 -17.09
C MET A 278 -6.16 -43.30 -18.02
N MET A 279 -6.83 -42.28 -18.57
CA MET A 279 -7.91 -42.48 -19.54
C MET A 279 -7.41 -43.04 -20.87
N LYS A 280 -6.22 -42.63 -21.33
CA LYS A 280 -5.59 -43.22 -22.52
C LYS A 280 -5.18 -44.67 -22.32
N ASP A 281 -4.76 -45.03 -21.12
CA ASP A 281 -4.41 -46.41 -20.77
C ASP A 281 -5.66 -47.32 -20.63
N LEU A 282 -6.86 -46.73 -20.50
CA LEU A 282 -8.14 -47.43 -20.40
C LEU A 282 -8.91 -47.54 -21.74
N GLU A 283 -8.42 -46.90 -22.82
CA GLU A 283 -8.99 -46.98 -24.17
C GLU A 283 -8.36 -48.10 -25.03
N ILE A 284 -7.86 -49.18 -24.39
CA ILE A 284 -7.40 -50.41 -25.06
C ILE A 284 -8.56 -51.41 -25.20
#